data_AF-A0AAE0J0T9-F1
#
_entry.id   AF-A0AAE0J0T9-F1
#
_cell.length_a   1.000
_cell.length_b   1.000
_cell.length_c   1.000
_cell.angle_alpha   90.00
_cell.angle_beta   90.00
_cell.angle_gamma   90.00
#
_symmetry.space_group_name_H-M   'P 1'
#
loop_
_entity.id
_entity.type
_entity.pdbx_description
1 polymer ?
#
loop_
_entity_poly.entity_id
_entity_poly.type
_entity_poly.pdbx_seq_one_letter_code
_entity_poly.pdbx_strand_id
1 'polypeptide(L)'
;MYSHTPPLPPPKPSASHEATRINTPETSPSPRPPQRPETGGPGADGFQHVVSAPTGQPIPDSGEQWLPKFLQDKSKQDLAEILSNPSLLSALTHSPETIHPSLQASHDALQSALGENVQRAAQLLNLEARLANQRSSTQAQLLSTHALERQWRAKQAEMDHALTPFAPARLYQRLSQGLQEQEAVCCALEESFLDSGGDGAPASEREASDWVRKYREAKKLYYLRQERKERWDEGRVGGWR
;
A
#
# COMPACT_ATOMS: atom_id res chain seq x y z
N MET A 1 25.12 -33.55 -22.41
CA MET A 1 24.70 -32.27 -23.00
C MET A 1 23.35 -31.90 -22.41
N TYR A 2 23.28 -30.95 -21.47
CA TYR A 2 22.02 -30.40 -20.99
C TYR A 2 22.16 -28.88 -20.86
N SER A 3 21.55 -28.18 -21.81
CA SER A 3 21.44 -26.73 -21.89
C SER A 3 20.35 -26.25 -20.93
N HIS A 4 20.71 -25.47 -19.92
CA HIS A 4 19.76 -24.75 -19.06
C HIS A 4 19.56 -23.35 -19.65
N THR A 5 18.46 -23.15 -20.37
CA THR A 5 18.01 -21.82 -20.79
C THR A 5 17.25 -21.15 -19.63
N PRO A 6 17.58 -19.91 -19.23
CA PRO A 6 16.87 -19.20 -18.17
C PRO A 6 15.48 -18.72 -18.66
N PRO A 7 14.51 -18.50 -17.75
CA PRO A 7 13.15 -18.11 -18.10
C PRO A 7 13.07 -16.66 -18.57
N LEU A 8 12.17 -16.38 -19.51
CA LEU A 8 12.00 -15.04 -20.09
C LEU A 8 11.39 -14.04 -19.08
N PRO A 9 11.85 -12.77 -19.08
CA PRO A 9 11.27 -11.71 -18.27
C PRO A 9 9.91 -11.23 -18.82
N PRO A 10 9.04 -10.67 -17.96
CA PRO A 10 7.71 -10.19 -18.35
C PRO A 10 7.77 -8.92 -19.24
N PRO A 11 6.77 -8.69 -20.11
CA PRO A 11 6.75 -7.55 -21.03
C PRO A 11 6.52 -6.22 -20.30
N LYS A 12 7.23 -5.18 -20.74
CA LYS A 12 7.08 -3.80 -20.26
C LYS A 12 5.79 -3.16 -20.80
N PRO A 13 5.02 -2.44 -19.96
CA PRO A 13 3.99 -1.53 -20.48
C PRO A 13 4.63 -0.26 -21.07
N SER A 14 4.28 0.05 -22.31
CA SER A 14 4.59 1.31 -22.98
C SER A 14 3.63 2.43 -22.54
N ALA A 15 4.20 3.53 -22.03
CA ALA A 15 3.78 4.94 -22.19
C ALA A 15 4.47 5.76 -21.06
N SER A 16 5.60 6.43 -21.29
CA SER A 16 5.79 7.76 -21.89
C SER A 16 5.34 8.96 -21.02
N HIS A 17 6.35 9.76 -20.62
CA HIS A 17 6.36 11.11 -19.99
C HIS A 17 5.86 11.18 -18.52
N GLU A 18 6.50 11.85 -17.55
CA GLU A 18 7.33 13.06 -17.62
C GLU A 18 8.15 13.29 -16.33
N ALA A 19 9.36 13.85 -16.52
CA ALA A 19 10.19 14.68 -15.64
C ALA A 19 10.21 14.50 -14.09
N THR A 20 11.38 14.03 -13.65
CA THR A 20 12.04 14.35 -12.37
C THR A 20 12.03 15.84 -12.03
N ARG A 21 11.57 16.20 -10.82
CA ARG A 21 12.22 17.22 -9.97
C ARG A 21 12.16 16.79 -8.50
N ILE A 22 13.36 16.56 -7.95
CA ILE A 22 13.66 16.45 -6.53
C ILE A 22 14.06 17.84 -6.05
N ASN A 23 13.54 18.27 -4.89
CA ASN A 23 14.22 19.08 -3.86
C ASN A 23 13.28 19.33 -2.66
N THR A 24 13.58 18.61 -1.55
CA THR A 24 13.62 18.99 -0.12
C THR A 24 12.44 19.69 0.63
N PRO A 25 12.35 19.53 1.97
CA PRO A 25 11.10 19.40 2.71
C PRO A 25 10.75 20.64 3.55
N GLU A 26 9.47 20.95 3.67
CA GLU A 26 8.96 21.77 4.77
C GLU A 26 7.63 21.18 5.30
N THR A 27 7.69 20.82 6.59
CA THR A 27 6.72 21.09 7.65
C THR A 27 5.22 20.89 7.32
N SER A 28 4.64 19.86 7.94
CA SER A 28 3.18 19.67 8.07
C SER A 28 2.45 20.92 8.58
N PRO A 29 1.20 21.10 8.16
CA PRO A 29 0.12 20.84 9.11
C PRO A 29 -1.03 19.99 8.55
N SER A 30 -1.72 19.30 9.45
CA SER A 30 -2.90 18.44 9.25
C SER A 30 -3.93 18.93 8.21
N PRO A 31 -4.66 18.01 7.55
CA PRO A 31 -5.78 18.39 6.71
C PRO A 31 -6.97 18.86 7.57
N ARG A 32 -7.32 20.13 7.43
CA ARG A 32 -8.57 20.76 7.86
C ARG A 32 -9.74 20.19 7.03
N PRO A 33 -10.94 19.98 7.63
CA PRO A 33 -12.11 19.47 6.90
C PRO A 33 -12.64 20.52 5.89
N PRO A 34 -13.22 20.10 4.75
CA PRO A 34 -13.66 21.03 3.71
C PRO A 34 -14.89 21.84 4.17
N GLN A 35 -14.80 23.17 4.02
CA GLN A 35 -15.91 24.10 4.16
C GLN A 35 -16.84 24.04 2.93
N ARG A 36 -18.14 24.11 3.22
CA ARG A 36 -19.28 24.07 2.29
C ARG A 36 -19.35 25.37 1.45
N PRO A 37 -19.60 25.31 0.12
CA PRO A 37 -19.89 26.50 -0.66
C PRO A 37 -21.33 26.96 -0.39
N GLU A 38 -21.50 28.24 -0.08
CA GLU A 38 -22.79 28.92 -0.14
C GLU A 38 -23.03 29.40 -1.56
N THR A 39 -24.01 28.80 -2.24
CA THR A 39 -24.54 29.31 -3.51
C THR A 39 -26.05 29.23 -3.43
N GLY A 40 -26.70 30.40 -3.54
CA GLY A 40 -28.13 30.52 -3.76
C GLY A 40 -28.56 29.73 -5.01
N GLY A 41 -29.74 29.13 -4.93
CA GLY A 41 -30.29 28.19 -5.91
C GLY A 41 -30.62 28.77 -7.30
N PRO A 42 -31.38 28.06 -8.15
CA PRO A 42 -32.12 26.82 -7.90
C PRO A 42 -31.68 25.66 -8.83
N GLY A 43 -31.62 24.45 -8.29
CA GLY A 43 -31.29 23.26 -9.08
C GLY A 43 -30.76 22.13 -8.22
N ALA A 44 -31.53 21.74 -7.20
CA ALA A 44 -31.20 20.60 -6.35
C ALA A 44 -31.68 19.31 -7.03
N ASP A 45 -31.02 18.91 -8.12
CA ASP A 45 -31.04 17.53 -8.58
C ASP A 45 -29.93 16.77 -7.85
N GLY A 46 -30.31 15.78 -7.05
CA GLY A 46 -29.40 14.68 -6.76
C GLY A 46 -29.02 14.39 -5.31
N PHE A 47 -29.82 14.72 -4.29
CA PHE A 47 -29.75 14.03 -2.99
C PHE A 47 -31.09 14.00 -2.26
N GLN A 48 -32.10 13.38 -2.87
CA GLN A 48 -33.30 12.94 -2.15
C GLN A 48 -33.72 11.56 -2.67
N HIS A 49 -32.91 10.54 -2.41
CA HIS A 49 -33.48 9.20 -2.22
C HIS A 49 -33.87 9.09 -0.74
N VAL A 50 -34.87 9.90 -0.37
CA VAL A 50 -35.76 9.52 0.72
C VAL A 50 -36.28 8.17 0.29
N VAL A 51 -36.02 7.13 1.08
CA VAL A 51 -36.75 5.87 0.93
C VAL A 51 -38.19 6.28 1.13
N SER A 52 -38.91 6.50 0.02
CA SER A 52 -40.34 6.55 0.01
C SER A 52 -40.76 5.25 0.67
N ALA A 53 -41.16 5.33 1.94
CA ALA A 53 -42.08 4.34 2.47
C ALA A 53 -43.14 4.19 1.37
N PRO A 54 -43.47 2.98 0.92
CA PRO A 54 -44.62 2.83 0.04
C PRO A 54 -45.74 3.55 0.77
N THR A 55 -46.14 4.70 0.26
CA THR A 55 -47.32 5.42 0.70
C THR A 55 -48.40 4.39 0.51
N GLY A 56 -48.76 3.73 1.62
CA GLY A 56 -49.81 2.73 1.66
C GLY A 56 -50.96 3.37 0.93
N GLN A 57 -51.48 2.68 -0.09
CA GLN A 57 -52.66 3.16 -0.77
C GLN A 57 -53.67 3.57 0.29
N PRO A 58 -54.32 4.75 0.17
CA PRO A 58 -55.30 5.17 1.15
C PRO A 58 -56.31 4.04 1.28
N ILE A 59 -56.27 3.35 2.43
CA ILE A 59 -57.15 2.23 2.73
C ILE A 59 -58.56 2.81 2.60
N PRO A 60 -59.37 2.38 1.60
CA PRO A 60 -60.69 2.94 1.42
C PRO A 60 -61.46 2.72 2.71
N ASP A 61 -61.99 3.80 3.26
CA ASP A 61 -62.79 3.74 4.47
C ASP A 61 -64.00 2.85 4.18
N SER A 62 -64.34 1.96 5.11
CA SER A 62 -65.23 0.82 4.84
C SER A 62 -66.68 1.24 4.57
N GLY A 63 -66.97 2.55 4.64
CA GLY A 63 -68.31 3.13 4.54
C GLY A 63 -69.18 2.71 5.74
N GLU A 64 -70.21 3.51 6.03
CA GLU A 64 -71.14 3.23 7.12
C GLU A 64 -72.04 1.99 6.89
N GLN A 65 -71.94 1.36 5.71
CA GLN A 65 -72.81 0.26 5.28
C GLN A 65 -72.14 -1.11 5.26
N TRP A 66 -70.85 -1.21 5.59
CA TRP A 66 -70.20 -2.51 5.61
C TRP A 66 -70.48 -3.25 6.92
N LEU A 67 -71.18 -4.38 6.79
CA LEU A 67 -71.39 -5.34 7.86
C LEU A 67 -71.08 -6.75 7.32
N PRO A 68 -70.27 -7.55 8.01
CA PRO A 68 -70.06 -8.96 7.67
C PRO A 68 -71.40 -9.69 7.48
N LYS A 69 -71.54 -10.47 6.41
CA LYS A 69 -72.79 -11.19 6.07
C LYS A 69 -73.28 -12.06 7.22
N PHE A 70 -72.36 -12.63 7.99
CA PHE A 70 -72.65 -13.42 9.19
C PHE A 70 -73.40 -12.65 10.30
N LEU A 71 -73.26 -11.32 10.36
CA LEU A 71 -73.93 -10.47 11.35
C LEU A 71 -75.33 -10.03 10.90
N GLN A 72 -75.70 -10.21 9.63
CA GLN A 72 -77.02 -9.83 9.11
C GLN A 72 -78.14 -10.75 9.60
N ASP A 73 -77.83 -12.03 9.84
CA ASP A 73 -78.82 -13.07 10.21
C ASP A 73 -78.93 -13.29 11.73
N LYS A 74 -78.32 -12.44 12.57
CA LYS A 74 -78.24 -12.63 14.03
C LYS A 74 -79.37 -11.94 14.78
N SER A 75 -79.75 -12.53 15.92
CA SER A 75 -80.79 -11.96 16.78
C SER A 75 -80.28 -10.70 17.50
N LYS A 76 -81.20 -9.82 17.93
CA LYS A 76 -80.85 -8.60 18.69
C LYS A 76 -80.08 -8.90 19.99
N GLN A 77 -80.34 -10.05 20.62
CA GLN A 77 -79.63 -10.48 21.83
C GLN A 77 -78.18 -10.88 21.50
N ASP A 78 -77.97 -11.64 20.43
CA ASP A 78 -76.63 -12.06 20.01
C ASP A 78 -75.77 -10.86 19.57
N LEU A 79 -76.37 -9.89 18.87
CA LEU A 79 -75.67 -8.66 18.47
C LEU A 79 -75.26 -7.81 19.68
N ALA A 80 -76.08 -7.77 20.73
CA ALA A 80 -75.74 -7.06 21.97
C ALA A 80 -74.62 -7.77 22.74
N GLU A 81 -74.61 -9.10 22.75
CA GLU A 81 -73.54 -9.90 23.37
C GLU A 81 -72.21 -9.73 22.62
N ILE A 82 -72.24 -9.77 21.28
CA ILE A 82 -71.06 -9.53 20.43
C ILE A 82 -70.55 -8.09 20.62
N LEU A 83 -71.45 -7.09 20.68
CA LEU A 83 -71.06 -5.70 20.94
C LEU A 83 -70.50 -5.48 22.35
N SER A 84 -70.96 -6.24 23.34
CA SER A 84 -70.48 -6.17 24.71
C SER A 84 -69.05 -6.70 24.88
N ASN A 85 -68.56 -7.49 23.92
CA ASN A 85 -67.25 -8.11 23.99
C ASN A 85 -66.29 -7.60 22.89
N PRO A 86 -65.42 -6.62 23.20
CA PRO A 86 -64.51 -6.02 22.22
C PRO A 86 -63.47 -7.00 21.66
N SER A 87 -63.15 -8.07 22.39
CA SER A 87 -62.23 -9.11 21.93
C SER A 87 -62.84 -10.03 20.87
N LEU A 88 -64.15 -10.25 20.92
CA LEU A 88 -64.88 -10.97 19.87
C LEU A 88 -65.03 -10.09 18.62
N LEU A 89 -65.29 -8.79 18.80
CA LEU A 89 -65.31 -7.84 17.69
C LEU A 89 -63.95 -7.77 16.98
N SER A 90 -62.83 -7.74 17.73
CA SER A 90 -61.50 -7.75 17.11
C SER A 90 -61.22 -9.07 16.40
N ALA A 91 -61.61 -10.21 16.97
CA ALA A 91 -61.48 -11.50 16.29
C ALA A 91 -62.30 -11.55 14.98
N LEU A 92 -63.52 -11.00 14.98
CA LEU A 92 -64.38 -10.93 13.80
C LEU A 92 -63.85 -9.99 12.72
N THR A 93 -63.22 -8.87 13.08
CA THR A 93 -62.66 -7.95 12.07
C THR A 93 -61.40 -8.47 11.39
N HIS A 94 -60.67 -9.39 12.05
CA HIS A 94 -59.43 -9.97 11.52
C HIS A 94 -59.61 -11.42 11.00
N SER A 95 -60.77 -12.04 11.18
CA SER A 95 -61.06 -13.38 10.70
C SER A 95 -61.21 -13.40 9.16
N PRO A 96 -60.62 -14.37 8.44
CA PRO A 96 -60.59 -14.39 6.98
C PRO A 96 -61.97 -14.47 6.31
N GLU A 97 -63.00 -14.93 7.03
CA GLU A 97 -64.37 -15.03 6.51
C GLU A 97 -65.17 -13.73 6.67
N THR A 98 -64.76 -12.86 7.59
CA THR A 98 -65.48 -11.64 7.98
C THR A 98 -64.64 -10.37 7.84
N ILE A 99 -63.39 -10.49 7.39
CA ILE A 99 -62.46 -9.38 7.17
C ILE A 99 -62.94 -8.47 6.04
N HIS A 100 -62.75 -7.16 6.22
CA HIS A 100 -62.99 -6.19 5.16
C HIS A 100 -61.84 -6.28 4.13
N PRO A 101 -62.12 -6.22 2.81
CA PRO A 101 -61.09 -6.31 1.76
C PRO A 101 -59.97 -5.27 1.89
N SER A 102 -60.24 -4.08 2.44
CA SER A 102 -59.18 -3.07 2.66
C SER A 102 -58.24 -3.44 3.81
N LEU A 103 -58.75 -4.08 4.87
CA LEU A 103 -57.94 -4.58 5.98
C LEU A 103 -57.12 -5.79 5.51
N GLN A 104 -57.72 -6.69 4.73
CA GLN A 104 -57.00 -7.80 4.10
C GLN A 104 -55.87 -7.30 3.20
N ALA A 105 -56.14 -6.34 2.31
CA ALA A 105 -55.12 -5.74 1.46
C ALA A 105 -53.98 -5.08 2.27
N SER A 106 -54.30 -4.46 3.41
CA SER A 106 -53.29 -3.89 4.31
C SER A 106 -52.42 -4.98 4.96
N HIS A 107 -53.02 -6.11 5.35
CA HIS A 107 -52.32 -7.23 5.95
C HIS A 107 -51.38 -7.90 4.95
N ASP A 108 -51.86 -8.14 3.73
CA ASP A 108 -51.08 -8.72 2.63
C ASP A 108 -49.90 -7.79 2.26
N ALA A 109 -50.13 -6.48 2.19
CA ALA A 109 -49.08 -5.50 1.94
C ALA A 109 -48.02 -5.49 3.05
N LEU A 110 -48.43 -5.55 4.32
CA LEU A 110 -47.52 -5.63 5.47
C LEU A 110 -46.74 -6.94 5.50
N GLN A 111 -47.39 -8.07 5.21
CA GLN A 111 -46.72 -9.37 5.13
C GLN A 111 -45.69 -9.39 4.00
N SER A 112 -46.03 -8.84 2.82
CA SER A 112 -45.09 -8.70 1.70
C SER A 112 -43.90 -7.81 2.09
N ALA A 113 -44.15 -6.65 2.69
CA ALA A 113 -43.10 -5.73 3.12
C ALA A 113 -42.18 -6.36 4.20
N LEU A 114 -42.74 -7.17 5.10
CA LEU A 114 -41.98 -7.92 6.11
C LEU A 114 -41.11 -8.99 5.44
N GLY A 115 -41.67 -9.75 4.49
CA GLY A 115 -40.92 -10.73 3.71
C GLY A 115 -39.75 -10.11 2.94
N GLU A 116 -39.98 -8.96 2.30
CA GLU A 116 -38.92 -8.18 1.64
C GLU A 116 -37.85 -7.70 2.63
N ASN A 117 -38.25 -7.24 3.81
CA ASN A 117 -37.30 -6.78 4.83
C ASN A 117 -36.40 -7.92 5.31
N VAL A 118 -36.97 -9.09 5.60
CA VAL A 118 -36.22 -10.31 5.97
C VAL A 118 -35.26 -10.71 4.86
N GLN A 119 -35.70 -10.67 3.59
CA GLN A 119 -34.85 -10.98 2.45
C GLN A 119 -33.68 -9.98 2.33
N ARG A 120 -33.94 -8.67 2.47
CA ARG A 120 -32.89 -7.63 2.46
C ARG A 120 -31.91 -7.83 3.61
N ALA A 121 -32.39 -8.13 4.82
CA ALA A 121 -31.54 -8.42 5.97
C ALA A 121 -30.61 -9.61 5.69
N ALA A 122 -31.13 -10.69 5.11
CA ALA A 122 -30.32 -11.84 4.71
C ALA A 122 -29.29 -11.50 3.63
N GLN A 123 -29.66 -10.66 2.66
CA GLN A 123 -28.71 -10.17 1.64
C GLN A 123 -27.60 -9.32 2.26
N LEU A 124 -27.93 -8.42 3.19
CA LEU A 124 -26.96 -7.58 3.89
C LEU A 124 -25.95 -8.41 4.70
N LEU A 125 -26.42 -9.45 5.40
CA LEU A 125 -25.54 -10.36 6.14
C LEU A 125 -24.56 -11.10 5.21
N ASN A 126 -25.03 -11.56 4.05
CA ASN A 126 -24.16 -12.20 3.05
C ASN A 126 -23.11 -11.22 2.50
N LEU A 127 -23.51 -9.97 2.22
CA LEU A 127 -22.59 -8.93 1.76
C LEU A 127 -21.57 -8.58 2.84
N GLU A 128 -21.98 -8.48 4.10
CA GLU A 128 -21.09 -8.23 5.23
C GLU A 128 -20.03 -9.34 5.36
N ALA A 129 -20.44 -10.61 5.31
CA ALA A 129 -19.52 -11.75 5.35
C ALA A 129 -18.53 -11.72 4.18
N ARG A 130 -19.00 -11.41 2.96
CA ARG A 130 -18.12 -11.27 1.80
C ARG A 130 -17.14 -10.10 1.96
N LEU A 131 -17.59 -8.97 2.48
CA LEU A 131 -16.76 -7.79 2.73
C LEU A 131 -15.68 -8.12 3.78
N ALA A 132 -16.05 -8.79 4.87
CA ALA A 132 -15.11 -9.22 5.90
C ALA A 132 -14.01 -10.14 5.33
N ASN A 133 -14.40 -11.13 4.50
CA ASN A 133 -13.45 -12.02 3.82
C ASN A 133 -12.54 -11.27 2.83
N GLN A 134 -13.08 -10.29 2.11
CA GLN A 134 -12.27 -9.47 1.21
C GLN A 134 -11.26 -8.62 1.98
N ARG A 135 -11.68 -8.00 3.10
CA ARG A 135 -10.79 -7.21 3.97
C ARG A 135 -9.66 -8.06 4.56
N SER A 136 -9.96 -9.27 5.04
CA SER A 136 -8.93 -10.15 5.60
C SER A 136 -7.93 -10.61 4.52
N SER A 137 -8.41 -10.95 3.32
CA SER A 137 -7.56 -11.32 2.18
C SER A 137 -6.65 -10.17 1.72
N THR A 138 -7.19 -8.96 1.56
CA THR A 138 -6.39 -7.79 1.15
C THR A 138 -5.40 -7.39 2.23
N GLN A 139 -5.76 -7.49 3.51
CA GLN A 139 -4.84 -7.26 4.62
C GLN A 139 -3.67 -8.26 4.60
N ALA A 140 -3.94 -9.55 4.36
CA ALA A 140 -2.88 -10.55 4.25
C ALA A 140 -1.95 -10.28 3.06
N GLN A 141 -2.51 -9.90 1.90
CA GLN A 141 -1.73 -9.51 0.72
C GLN A 141 -0.86 -8.28 0.99
N LEU A 142 -1.40 -7.24 1.63
CA LEU A 142 -0.67 -6.03 1.98
C LEU A 142 0.48 -6.31 2.95
N LEU A 143 0.27 -7.20 3.92
CA LEU A 143 1.35 -7.63 4.82
C LEU A 143 2.44 -8.39 4.06
N SER A 144 2.07 -9.26 3.10
CA SER A 144 3.04 -9.97 2.27
C SER A 144 3.83 -9.05 1.34
N THR A 145 3.20 -8.03 0.76
CA THR A 145 3.89 -7.07 -0.10
C THR A 145 4.88 -6.24 0.70
N HIS A 146 4.50 -5.77 1.89
CA HIS A 146 5.43 -5.07 2.78
C HIS A 146 6.61 -5.95 3.22
N ALA A 147 6.37 -7.25 3.46
CA ALA A 147 7.46 -8.18 3.74
C ALA A 147 8.42 -8.31 2.54
N LEU A 148 7.89 -8.45 1.33
CA LEU A 148 8.70 -8.55 0.11
C LEU A 148 9.48 -7.25 -0.17
N GLU A 149 8.86 -6.09 0.06
CA GLU A 149 9.53 -4.79 -0.07
C GLU A 149 10.73 -4.66 0.87
N ARG A 150 10.59 -5.10 2.14
CA ARG A 150 11.70 -5.10 3.10
C ARG A 150 12.81 -6.03 2.66
N GLN A 151 12.47 -7.22 2.17
CA GLN A 151 13.44 -8.17 1.63
C GLN A 151 14.18 -7.61 0.42
N TRP A 152 13.46 -6.95 -0.51
CA TRP A 152 14.06 -6.32 -1.68
C TRP A 152 14.99 -5.17 -1.29
N ARG A 153 14.57 -4.28 -0.38
CA ARG A 153 15.45 -3.21 0.12
C ARG A 153 16.70 -3.75 0.80
N ALA A 154 16.58 -4.84 1.57
CA ALA A 154 17.73 -5.51 2.17
C ALA A 154 18.68 -6.08 1.11
N LYS A 155 18.13 -6.73 0.07
CA LYS A 155 18.92 -7.27 -1.05
C LYS A 155 19.61 -6.17 -1.86
N GLN A 156 18.94 -5.04 -2.09
CA GLN A 156 19.55 -3.91 -2.76
C GLN A 156 20.71 -3.33 -1.91
N ALA A 157 20.51 -3.16 -0.61
CA ALA A 157 21.58 -2.69 0.28
C ALA A 157 22.77 -3.67 0.33
N GLU A 158 22.52 -4.98 0.31
CA GLU A 158 23.56 -6.02 0.22
C GLU A 158 24.35 -5.91 -1.10
N MET A 159 23.65 -5.73 -2.22
CA MET A 159 24.26 -5.51 -3.53
C MET A 159 25.11 -4.23 -3.54
N ASP A 160 24.56 -3.11 -3.07
CA ASP A 160 25.27 -1.83 -3.02
C ASP A 160 26.52 -1.93 -2.12
N HIS A 161 26.41 -2.64 -0.99
CA HIS A 161 27.55 -2.92 -0.12
C HIS A 161 28.62 -3.77 -0.82
N ALA A 162 28.22 -4.84 -1.53
CA ALA A 162 29.13 -5.70 -2.28
C ALA A 162 29.81 -4.96 -3.46
N LEU A 163 29.11 -4.02 -4.08
CA LEU A 163 29.64 -3.21 -5.19
C LEU A 163 30.48 -2.02 -4.71
N THR A 164 30.29 -1.55 -3.47
CA THR A 164 30.99 -0.38 -2.91
C THR A 164 32.51 -0.44 -3.12
N PRO A 165 33.23 -1.54 -2.83
CA PRO A 165 34.68 -1.62 -3.02
C PRO A 165 35.14 -1.45 -4.48
N PHE A 166 34.26 -1.77 -5.44
CA PHE A 166 34.52 -1.66 -6.87
C PHE A 166 34.00 -0.35 -7.47
N ALA A 167 33.37 0.50 -6.65
CA ALA A 167 32.94 1.81 -7.10
C ALA A 167 34.16 2.66 -7.50
N PRO A 168 34.08 3.47 -8.58
CA PRO A 168 35.20 4.28 -9.06
C PRO A 168 35.84 5.15 -7.99
N ALA A 169 35.04 5.74 -7.09
CA ALA A 169 35.53 6.55 -5.98
C ALA A 169 36.35 5.74 -4.97
N ARG A 170 35.94 4.50 -4.65
CA ARG A 170 36.68 3.61 -3.73
C ARG A 170 37.97 3.10 -4.36
N LEU A 171 37.93 2.74 -5.64
CA LEU A 171 39.13 2.36 -6.40
C LEU A 171 40.15 3.50 -6.47
N TYR A 172 39.67 4.73 -6.73
CA TYR A 172 40.49 5.92 -6.72
C TYR A 172 41.10 6.19 -5.34
N GLN A 173 40.28 6.13 -4.28
CA GLN A 173 40.74 6.29 -2.90
C GLN A 173 41.81 5.25 -2.53
N ARG A 174 41.62 3.99 -2.95
CA ARG A 174 42.62 2.94 -2.72
C ARG A 174 43.91 3.20 -3.48
N LEU A 175 43.82 3.74 -4.69
CA LEU A 175 44.99 4.10 -5.50
C LEU A 175 45.75 5.29 -4.90
N SER A 176 45.05 6.33 -4.43
CA SER A 176 45.67 7.47 -3.75
C SER A 176 46.31 7.08 -2.42
N GLN A 177 45.64 6.24 -1.63
CA GLN A 177 46.22 5.68 -0.40
C GLN A 177 47.48 4.85 -0.71
N GLY A 178 47.42 3.96 -1.69
CA GLY A 178 48.59 3.15 -2.08
C GLY A 178 49.76 3.98 -2.63
N LEU A 179 49.51 5.19 -3.14
CA LEU A 179 50.58 6.13 -3.51
C LEU A 179 51.23 6.74 -2.26
N GLN A 180 50.41 7.22 -1.31
CA GLN A 180 50.90 7.77 -0.04
C GLN A 180 51.67 6.74 0.78
N GLU A 181 51.17 5.51 0.86
CA GLU A 181 51.88 4.40 1.52
C GLU A 181 53.23 4.12 0.85
N GLN A 182 53.30 4.20 -0.48
CA GLN A 182 54.57 3.99 -1.20
C GLN A 182 55.57 5.13 -1.00
N GLU A 183 55.07 6.35 -0.92
CA GLU A 183 55.88 7.52 -0.58
C GLU A 183 56.48 7.37 0.82
N ALA A 184 55.65 7.01 1.81
CA ALA A 184 56.09 6.72 3.17
C ALA A 184 57.13 5.59 3.23
N VAL A 185 56.97 4.52 2.44
CA VAL A 185 57.97 3.46 2.33
C VAL A 185 59.30 3.98 1.74
N CYS A 186 59.25 4.87 0.75
CA CYS A 186 60.47 5.48 0.20
C CYS A 186 61.18 6.34 1.25
N CYS A 187 60.43 7.17 1.98
CA CYS A 187 60.98 7.98 3.08
C CYS A 187 61.59 7.11 4.18
N ALA A 188 60.89 6.05 4.61
CA ALA A 188 61.42 5.12 5.61
C ALA A 188 62.68 4.38 5.14
N LEU A 189 62.77 4.03 3.84
CA LEU A 189 63.99 3.46 3.27
C LEU A 189 65.14 4.47 3.24
N GLU A 190 64.87 5.75 2.96
CA GLU A 190 65.86 6.83 3.02
C GLU A 190 66.35 7.05 4.46
N GLU A 191 65.43 7.16 5.41
CA GLU A 191 65.71 7.32 6.84
C GLU A 191 66.51 6.13 7.39
N SER A 192 66.09 4.89 7.11
CA SER A 192 66.81 3.69 7.58
C SER A 192 68.23 3.55 7.01
N PHE A 193 68.50 4.06 5.80
CA PHE A 193 69.85 4.08 5.26
C PHE A 193 70.73 5.13 5.95
N LEU A 194 70.17 6.29 6.27
CA LEU A 194 70.87 7.35 7.00
C LEU A 194 71.14 6.95 8.46
N ASP A 195 70.17 6.32 9.13
CA ASP A 195 70.29 5.87 10.51
C ASP A 195 71.24 4.68 10.67
N SER A 196 71.38 3.82 9.65
CA SER A 196 72.31 2.69 9.67
C SER A 196 73.79 3.12 9.73
N GLY A 197 74.10 4.40 9.50
CA GLY A 197 75.45 4.98 9.64
C GLY A 197 75.77 5.52 11.04
N GLY A 198 74.85 5.38 12.01
CA GLY A 198 74.92 6.00 13.34
C GLY A 198 76.03 5.49 14.28
N ASP A 199 76.70 4.38 13.96
CA ASP A 199 77.78 3.80 14.78
C ASP A 199 79.19 4.10 14.23
N GLY A 200 79.31 5.10 13.35
CA GLY A 200 80.60 5.55 12.78
C GLY A 200 81.25 4.56 11.80
N ALA A 201 80.62 3.42 11.53
CA ALA A 201 81.03 2.49 10.49
C ALA A 201 80.23 2.75 9.19
N PRO A 202 80.90 2.90 8.03
CA PRO A 202 80.18 2.98 6.76
C PRO A 202 79.44 1.66 6.52
N ALA A 203 78.19 1.74 6.00
CA ALA A 203 77.42 0.57 5.60
C ALA A 203 78.26 -0.33 4.66
N SER A 204 78.12 -1.65 4.81
CA SER A 204 78.85 -2.59 3.96
C SER A 204 78.46 -2.38 2.50
N GLU A 205 79.41 -2.52 1.56
CA GLU A 205 79.15 -2.37 0.11
C GLU A 205 77.97 -3.26 -0.35
N ARG A 206 77.83 -4.44 0.26
CA ARG A 206 76.71 -5.35 0.03
C ARG A 206 75.38 -4.75 0.48
N GLU A 207 75.31 -4.18 1.67
CA GLU A 207 74.11 -3.55 2.22
C GLU A 207 73.69 -2.32 1.42
N ALA A 208 74.67 -1.51 1.00
CA ALA A 208 74.43 -0.38 0.12
C ALA A 208 73.86 -0.83 -1.24
N SER A 209 74.42 -1.87 -1.84
CA SER A 209 73.92 -2.41 -3.12
C SER A 209 72.49 -2.98 -3.00
N ASP A 210 72.20 -3.67 -1.90
CA ASP A 210 70.87 -4.23 -1.63
C ASP A 210 69.84 -3.13 -1.33
N TRP A 211 70.24 -2.07 -0.62
CA TRP A 211 69.39 -0.90 -0.41
C TRP A 211 69.08 -0.20 -1.73
N VAL A 212 70.08 0.09 -2.56
CA VAL A 212 69.89 0.75 -3.87
C VAL A 212 68.91 -0.05 -4.72
N ARG A 213 69.00 -1.39 -4.72
CA ARG A 213 68.07 -2.25 -5.44
C ARG A 213 66.65 -2.10 -4.91
N LYS A 214 66.44 -2.22 -3.59
CA LYS A 214 65.12 -2.10 -2.95
C LYS A 214 64.50 -0.71 -3.15
N TYR A 215 65.31 0.34 -3.02
CA TYR A 215 64.87 1.72 -3.19
C TYR A 215 64.47 2.02 -4.65
N ARG A 216 65.23 1.52 -5.63
CA ARG A 216 64.87 1.63 -7.05
C ARG A 216 63.56 0.89 -7.36
N GLU A 217 63.37 -0.31 -6.82
CA GLU A 217 62.13 -1.06 -6.95
C GLU A 217 60.94 -0.29 -6.35
N ALA A 218 61.14 0.30 -5.16
CA ALA A 218 60.13 1.11 -4.48
C ALA A 218 59.76 2.40 -5.25
N LYS A 219 60.76 3.15 -5.75
CA LYS A 219 60.53 4.37 -6.56
C LYS A 219 59.87 4.06 -7.91
N LYS A 220 60.26 2.96 -8.56
CA LYS A 220 59.61 2.51 -9.81
C LYS A 220 58.11 2.29 -9.59
N LEU A 221 57.74 1.68 -8.48
CA LEU A 221 56.34 1.41 -8.13
C LEU A 221 55.58 2.69 -7.76
N TYR A 222 56.24 3.63 -7.09
CA TYR A 222 55.71 4.98 -6.80
C TYR A 222 55.34 5.73 -8.09
N TYR A 223 56.29 5.87 -9.02
CA TYR A 223 56.04 6.59 -10.28
C TYR A 223 54.96 5.90 -11.13
N LEU A 224 54.93 4.56 -11.16
CA LEU A 224 53.87 3.83 -11.86
C LEU A 224 52.47 4.13 -11.29
N ARG A 225 52.35 4.21 -9.95
CA ARG A 225 51.08 4.58 -9.30
C ARG A 225 50.72 6.05 -9.56
N GLN A 226 51.70 6.94 -9.55
CA GLN A 226 51.53 8.36 -9.87
C GLN A 226 51.02 8.56 -11.29
N GLU A 227 51.65 7.96 -12.29
CA GLU A 227 51.18 8.08 -13.67
C GLU A 227 49.79 7.46 -13.88
N ARG A 228 49.46 6.37 -13.17
CA ARG A 228 48.11 5.79 -13.21
C ARG A 228 47.08 6.73 -12.59
N LYS A 229 47.45 7.46 -11.54
CA LYS A 229 46.61 8.49 -10.94
C LYS A 229 46.38 9.65 -11.90
N GLU A 230 47.44 10.17 -12.51
CA GLU A 230 47.35 11.28 -13.47
C GLU A 230 46.49 10.88 -14.68
N ARG A 231 46.68 9.68 -15.23
CA ARG A 231 45.80 9.15 -16.28
C ARG A 231 44.37 8.99 -15.82
N TRP A 232 44.14 8.66 -14.54
CA TRP A 232 42.80 8.59 -13.96
C TRP A 232 42.15 9.95 -13.84
N ASP A 233 42.89 10.95 -13.36
CA ASP A 233 42.43 12.34 -13.21
C ASP A 233 42.07 12.96 -14.58
N GLU A 234 42.76 12.56 -15.64
CA GLU A 234 42.46 12.96 -17.03
C GLU A 234 41.34 12.12 -17.69
N GLY A 235 40.78 11.12 -17.01
CA GLY A 235 39.75 10.23 -17.55
C GLY A 235 40.26 9.23 -18.60
N ARG A 236 41.58 8.98 -18.66
CA ARG A 236 42.22 7.97 -19.51
C ARG A 236 42.33 6.61 -18.79
N VAL A 237 41.24 6.15 -18.19
CA VAL A 237 41.16 4.88 -17.46
C VAL A 237 40.53 3.81 -18.34
N GLY A 238 41.27 2.75 -18.65
CA GLY A 238 40.80 1.68 -19.53
C GLY A 238 40.98 2.08 -21.00
N GLY A 239 42.04 1.54 -21.62
CA GLY A 239 42.33 1.80 -23.03
C GLY A 239 41.31 1.14 -23.95
N TRP A 240 40.15 1.77 -24.12
CA TRP A 240 39.23 1.56 -25.24
C TRP A 240 38.60 2.92 -25.57
N ARG A 241 39.32 3.70 -26.38
CA ARG A 241 38.75 4.71 -27.27
C ARG A 241 39.10 4.28 -28.69
#